data_AF-A0A062V801-F1
#
_entry.id   AF-A0A062V801-F1
#
_cell.length_a   1.000
_cell.length_b   1.000
_cell.length_c   1.000
_cell.angle_alpha   90.00
_cell.angle_beta   90.00
_cell.angle_gamma   90.00
#
_symmetry.space_group_name_H-M   'P 1'
#
loop_
_entity.id
_entity.type
_entity.pdbx_description
1 polymer ?
#
loop_
_entity_poly.entity_id
_entity_poly.type
_entity_poly.pdbx_seq_one_letter_code
_entity_poly.pdbx_strand_id
1 'polypeptide(L)' 'MKKMYIEIITAVASVAVFIMLIIAAQLIMPASTGYGYTAALLIFVIIMGIAGFKLAEIPDKSK' A
#
# COMPACT_ATOMS: atom_id res chain seq x y z
N MET A 1 2.97 -13.45 -15.24
CA MET A 1 3.11 -14.26 -14.00
C MET A 1 1.75 -14.85 -13.67
N LYS A 2 1.63 -16.01 -12.98
CA LYS A 2 0.29 -16.45 -12.54
C LYS A 2 -0.27 -15.35 -11.62
N LYS A 3 -1.53 -14.94 -11.82
CA LYS A 3 -2.19 -13.82 -11.11
C LYS A 3 -1.94 -13.89 -9.59
N MET A 4 -2.04 -15.09 -9.04
CA MET A 4 -1.70 -15.43 -7.65
C MET A 4 -0.33 -14.91 -7.18
N TYR A 5 0.73 -15.01 -8.00
CA TYR A 5 2.05 -14.49 -7.60
C TYR A 5 2.05 -12.96 -7.53
N ILE A 6 1.32 -12.28 -8.42
CA ILE A 6 1.23 -10.81 -8.42
C ILE A 6 0.46 -10.34 -7.18
N GLU A 7 -0.60 -11.05 -6.80
CA GLU A 7 -1.37 -10.77 -5.58
C GLU A 7 -0.49 -10.92 -4.33
N ILE A 8 0.26 -12.03 -4.22
CA ILE A 8 1.18 -12.26 -3.08
C ILE A 8 2.24 -11.17 -3.02
N ILE A 9 2.89 -10.85 -4.14
CA ILE A 9 3.94 -9.82 -4.17
C ILE A 9 3.34 -8.46 -3.80
N THR A 10 2.15 -8.11 -4.30
CA THR A 10 1.51 -6.83 -3.99
C THR A 10 1.11 -6.75 -2.52
N ALA A 11 0.62 -7.85 -1.93
CA ALA A 11 0.32 -7.92 -0.51
C ALA A 11 1.58 -7.71 0.34
N VAL A 12 2.67 -8.43 0.05
CA VAL A 12 3.94 -8.28 0.77
C VAL A 12 4.52 -6.86 0.60
N ALA A 13 4.50 -6.34 -0.62
CA ALA A 13 4.98 -4.99 -0.92
C ALA A 13 4.15 -3.92 -0.20
N SER A 14 2.83 -4.12 -0.05
CA SER A 14 1.96 -3.17 0.64
C SER A 14 2.37 -2.97 2.10
N VAL A 15 2.75 -4.04 2.80
CA VAL A 15 3.23 -3.95 4.18
C VAL A 15 4.52 -3.15 4.25
N ALA A 16 5.46 -3.39 3.34
CA ALA A 16 6.71 -2.64 3.27
C ALA A 16 6.49 -1.15 2.99
N VAL A 17 5.60 -0.82 2.05
CA VAL A 17 5.21 0.57 1.75
C VAL A 17 4.57 1.24 2.97
N PHE A 18 3.69 0.54 3.68
CA PHE A 18 3.04 1.10 4.87
C PHE A 18 4.06 1.42 5.97
N ILE A 19 4.99 0.51 6.25
CA ILE A 19 6.07 0.72 7.23
C ILE A 19 6.92 1.94 6.83
N MET A 20 7.29 2.05 5.55
CA MET A 20 8.05 3.19 5.04
C MET A 20 7.32 4.52 5.23
N LEU A 21 6.00 4.56 5.00
CA LEU A 21 5.19 5.75 5.21
C LEU A 21 5.11 6.15 6.69
N ILE A 22 5.04 5.19 7.62
CA ILE A 22 5.05 5.47 9.06
C ILE A 22 6.41 6.04 9.50
N ILE A 23 7.51 5.45 9.03
CA ILE A 23 8.85 5.96 9.31
C ILE A 23 9.01 7.38 8.75
N ALA A 24 8.58 7.61 7.51
CA ALA A 24 8.63 8.93 6.89
C ALA A 24 7.79 9.95 7.65
N ALA A 25 6.58 9.59 8.10
CA ALA A 25 5.72 10.47 8.89
C ALA A 25 6.39 10.87 10.22
N GLN A 26 7.07 9.93 10.87
CA GLN A 26 7.78 10.19 12.13
C GLN A 26 9.00 11.11 11.92
N LEU A 27 9.71 10.97 10.80
CA LEU A 27 10.88 11.79 10.48
C LEU A 27 10.52 13.21 10.01
N ILE A 28 9.45 13.36 9.23
CA ILE A 28 9.05 14.64 8.63
C ILE A 28 8.20 15.48 9.59
N MET A 29 7.31 14.84 10.37
CA MET A 29 6.36 15.53 11.25
C MET A 29 6.44 15.03 12.71
N PRO A 30 7.63 15.06 13.35
CA PRO A 30 7.83 14.49 14.69
C PRO A 30 7.00 15.20 15.78
N ALA A 31 6.71 16.49 15.61
CA ALA A 31 5.96 17.29 16.58
C ALA A 31 4.43 17.11 16.48
N SER A 32 3.93 16.48 15.40
CA SER A 32 2.50 16.33 15.14
C SER A 32 2.19 14.88 14.77
N THR A 33 2.51 13.97 15.69
CA THR A 33 2.39 12.51 15.52
C THR A 33 1.01 12.07 15.07
N GLY A 34 -0.07 12.65 15.62
CA GLY A 34 -1.43 12.33 15.21
C GLY A 34 -1.74 12.64 13.74
N TYR A 35 -1.34 13.83 13.26
CA TYR A 35 -1.60 14.25 11.88
C TYR A 35 -0.68 13.53 10.88
N GLY A 36 0.59 13.33 11.23
CA GLY A 36 1.56 12.62 10.38
C GLY A 36 1.12 11.19 10.07
N TYR A 37 0.70 10.43 11.07
CA TYR A 37 0.20 9.06 10.86
C TYR A 37 -1.12 9.02 10.11
N THR A 38 -2.03 9.97 10.37
CA THR A 38 -3.30 10.07 9.63
C THR A 38 -3.06 10.37 8.15
N ALA A 39 -2.13 11.26 7.82
CA ALA A 39 -1.74 11.55 6.44
C ALA A 39 -1.08 10.33 5.77
N ALA A 40 -0.18 9.62 6.46
CA ALA A 40 0.43 8.39 5.96
C ALA A 40 -0.61 7.31 5.66
N LEU A 41 -1.61 7.13 6.54
CA LEU A 41 -2.73 6.22 6.33
C LEU A 41 -3.56 6.62 5.10
N LEU A 42 -3.88 7.90 4.94
CA LEU A 42 -4.64 8.38 3.79
C LEU A 42 -3.90 8.09 2.47
N ILE A 43 -2.61 8.40 2.42
CA ILE A 43 -1.74 8.13 1.26
C ILE A 43 -1.72 6.63 0.95
N PHE A 44 -1.55 5.80 1.98
CA PHE A 44 -1.53 4.35 1.82
C PHE A 44 -2.84 3.82 1.23
N VAL A 45 -4.00 4.28 1.73
CA VAL A 45 -5.32 3.87 1.21
C VAL A 45 -5.48 4.24 -0.27
N ILE A 46 -5.03 5.43 -0.68
CA ILE A 46 -5.10 5.87 -2.07
C ILE A 46 -4.23 4.95 -2.96
N ILE A 47 -2.98 4.72 -2.57
CA ILE A 47 -2.05 3.87 -3.33
C ILE A 47 -2.60 2.45 -3.45
N MET A 48 -3.07 1.87 -2.33
CA MET A 48 -3.59 0.51 -2.30
C MET A 48 -4.93 0.38 -3.01
N GLY A 49 -5.77 1.41 -2.96
CA GLY A 49 -6.99 1.47 -3.77
C GLY A 49 -6.68 1.35 -5.25
N ILE A 50 -5.74 2.17 -5.76
CA ILE A 50 -5.33 2.12 -7.17
C ILE A 50 -4.68 0.77 -7.51
N ALA A 51 -3.80 0.26 -6.65
CA ALA A 51 -3.15 -1.03 -6.87
C ALA A 51 -4.18 -2.19 -6.89
N GLY A 52 -5.15 -2.17 -5.98
CA GLY A 52 -6.24 -3.14 -5.91
C GLY A 52 -7.14 -3.10 -7.15
N PHE A 53 -7.51 -1.91 -7.63
CA PHE A 53 -8.26 -1.76 -8.88
C PHE A 53 -7.50 -2.36 -10.07
N LYS A 54 -6.21 -2.06 -10.20
CA LYS A 54 -5.36 -2.63 -11.26
C LYS A 54 -5.20 -4.13 -11.17
N LEU A 55 -5.14 -4.71 -9.96
CA LEU A 55 -5.12 -6.16 -9.77
C LEU A 55 -6.44 -6.81 -10.18
N ALA A 56 -7.57 -6.16 -9.87
CA ALA A 56 -8.90 -6.65 -10.22
C ALA A 56 -9.12 -6.71 -11.76
N GLU A 57 -8.48 -5.82 -12.51
CA GLU A 57 -8.50 -5.82 -13.98
C GLU A 57 -7.71 -6.98 -14.60
N ILE A 58 -6.84 -7.66 -13.85
CA ILE A 58 -6.08 -8.81 -14.37
C ILE A 58 -7.02 -10.02 -14.41
N PRO A 59 -7.40 -10.50 -15.60
CA PRO A 59 -8.30 -11.64 -15.71
C PRO A 59 -7.63 -12.86 -15.11
N ASP A 60 -8.38 -13.58 -14.27
CA ASP A 60 -7.92 -14.86 -13.78
C ASP A 60 -7.79 -15.81 -14.96
N LYS A 61 -6.56 -16.20 -15.30
CA LYS A 61 -6.34 -17.34 -16.18
C LYS A 61 -6.58 -18.63 -15.40
N SER A 62 -7.78 -18.78 -14.86
CA SER A 62 -8.33 -20.06 -14.47
C SER A 62 -9.52 -20.31 -15.38
N LYS A 63 -9.31 -21.23 -16.34
CA LYS A 63 -10.36 -22.18 -16.66
C LYS A 63 -10.72 -22.97 -15.40
#